data_AF-A0A1F9HM07-F1
#
_entry.id   AF-A0A1F9HM07-F1
#
_cell.length_a   1.000
_cell.length_b   1.000
_cell.length_c   1.000
_cell.angle_alpha   90.00
_cell.angle_beta   90.00
_cell.angle_gamma   90.00
#
_symmetry.space_group_name_H-M   'P 1'
#
loop_
_entity.id
_entity.type
_entity.pdbx_description
1 polymer ?
#
loop_
_entity_poly.entity_id
_entity_poly.type
_entity_poly.pdbx_seq_one_letter_code
_entity_poly.pdbx_strand_id
1 'polypeptide(L)'
;MGILYIMKLHHLVEDKIHARSIGPYSLVTQQPLGGKAQFGGQRLGEMEVWAMEAYGASNALQEFLTVKSDDVVGRTRMYEAIVKGDLNLEAGLPESFNVMIKELQALCLDAELIESK
;
A
#
# COMPACT_ATOMS: atom_id res chain seq x y z
N MET A 1 39.95 25.08 26.85
CA MET A 1 39.44 25.14 25.47
C MET A 1 40.13 24.04 24.67
N GLY A 2 39.36 23.12 24.10
CA GLY A 2 39.90 22.02 23.28
C GLY A 2 39.54 22.22 21.82
N ILE A 3 40.42 21.81 20.91
CA ILE A 3 40.14 21.77 19.48
C ILE A 3 39.57 20.39 19.18
N LEU A 4 38.30 20.34 18.78
CA LEU A 4 37.62 19.12 18.38
C LEU A 4 37.38 19.16 16.87
N TYR A 5 37.81 18.12 16.17
CA TYR A 5 37.51 17.95 14.75
C TYR A 5 36.24 17.11 14.59
N ILE A 6 35.17 17.73 14.07
CA ILE A 6 33.91 17.05 13.75
C ILE A 6 33.73 17.05 12.23
N MET A 7 33.43 15.90 11.66
CA MET A 7 33.12 15.73 10.24
C MET A 7 31.61 15.65 10.01
N LYS A 8 31.13 16.32 8.96
CA LYS A 8 29.75 16.20 8.47
C LYS A 8 29.63 14.95 7.60
N LEU A 9 28.72 14.03 7.95
CA LEU A 9 28.44 12.85 7.16
C LEU A 9 27.52 13.16 5.97
N HIS A 10 27.58 12.32 4.94
CA HIS A 10 26.76 12.45 3.71
C HIS A 10 25.26 12.18 3.94
N HIS A 11 24.89 11.51 5.02
CA HIS A 11 23.50 11.15 5.27
C HIS A 11 22.71 12.29 5.90
N LEU A 12 22.16 13.16 5.04
CA LEU A 12 21.35 14.29 5.47
C LEU A 12 19.86 13.95 5.45
N VAL A 13 19.12 14.65 6.30
CA VAL A 13 17.66 14.50 6.41
C VAL A 13 16.97 14.94 5.11
N GLU A 14 17.47 16.00 4.48
CA GLU A 14 17.00 16.52 3.19
C GLU A 14 16.96 15.42 2.10
N ASP A 15 17.95 14.53 2.09
CA ASP A 15 18.02 13.42 1.14
C ASP A 15 17.09 12.27 1.52
N LYS A 16 16.69 12.14 2.78
CA LYS A 16 15.96 10.99 3.31
C LYS A 16 14.45 11.22 3.51
N ILE A 17 14.01 12.45 3.71
CA ILE A 17 12.57 12.74 3.83
C ILE A 17 11.87 12.39 2.51
N HIS A 18 10.76 11.67 2.63
CA HIS A 18 9.89 11.29 1.52
C HIS A 18 8.45 11.16 2.01
N ALA A 19 7.51 11.64 1.21
CA ALA A 19 6.08 11.54 1.47
C ALA A 19 5.35 11.32 0.15
N ARG A 20 4.23 10.59 0.22
CA ARG A 20 3.40 10.25 -0.93
C ARG A 20 1.92 10.32 -0.56
N SER A 21 1.12 10.96 -1.42
CA SER A 21 -0.34 10.89 -1.39
C SER A 21 -0.86 9.92 -2.46
N ILE A 22 -0.54 10.19 -3.73
CA ILE A 22 -0.85 9.38 -4.93
C ILE A 22 0.39 9.36 -5.83
N GLY A 23 0.47 8.39 -6.74
CA GLY A 23 1.65 8.22 -7.58
C GLY A 23 1.53 7.04 -8.53
N PRO A 24 2.64 6.61 -9.16
CA PRO A 24 2.63 5.51 -10.11
C PRO A 24 2.41 4.15 -9.42
N TYR A 25 1.87 3.21 -10.20
CA TYR A 25 1.54 1.85 -9.80
C TYR A 25 2.20 0.83 -10.73
N SER A 26 2.42 -0.36 -10.20
CA SER A 26 2.87 -1.53 -10.97
C SER A 26 1.82 -1.93 -12.01
N LEU A 27 2.26 -2.31 -13.20
CA LEU A 27 1.36 -2.74 -14.28
C LEU A 27 0.61 -4.04 -13.93
N VAL A 28 1.27 -4.97 -13.24
CA VAL A 28 0.72 -6.31 -12.97
C VAL A 28 -0.06 -6.30 -11.66
N THR A 29 0.61 -5.98 -10.55
CA THR A 29 0.02 -6.09 -9.20
C THR A 29 -0.84 -4.89 -8.81
N GLN A 30 -0.86 -3.82 -9.62
CA GLN A 30 -1.54 -2.56 -9.31
C GLN A 30 -1.12 -1.88 -7.99
N GLN A 31 -0.08 -2.41 -7.34
CA GLN A 31 0.45 -1.87 -6.09
C GLN A 31 1.30 -0.62 -6.33
N PRO A 32 1.42 0.27 -5.33
CA PRO A 32 2.25 1.45 -5.41
C PRO A 32 3.73 1.08 -5.64
N LEU A 33 4.43 1.73 -6.58
CA LEU A 33 5.87 1.48 -6.80
C LEU A 33 6.72 1.79 -5.55
N GLY A 34 7.93 1.24 -5.47
CA GLY A 34 8.85 1.44 -4.35
C GLY A 34 9.92 2.50 -4.61
N GLY A 35 10.42 3.12 -3.54
CA GLY A 35 11.61 3.99 -3.57
C GLY A 35 11.32 5.47 -3.85
N LYS A 36 12.13 6.35 -3.22
CA LYS A 36 11.98 7.81 -3.29
C LYS A 36 12.03 8.35 -4.72
N ALA A 37 12.94 7.84 -5.55
CA ALA A 37 13.12 8.30 -6.92
C ALA A 37 11.90 8.05 -7.83
N GLN A 38 11.06 7.07 -7.50
CA GLN A 38 9.85 6.72 -8.26
C GLN A 38 8.58 7.28 -7.63
N PHE A 39 8.71 8.21 -6.67
CA PHE A 39 7.60 8.65 -5.82
C PHE A 39 6.86 7.47 -5.19
N GLY A 40 7.64 6.50 -4.72
CA GLY A 40 7.15 5.22 -4.25
C GLY A 40 6.41 5.30 -2.92
N GLY A 41 5.58 4.29 -2.65
CA GLY A 41 4.90 4.11 -1.37
C GLY A 41 5.82 3.46 -0.35
N GLN A 42 5.42 3.55 0.93
CA GLN A 42 6.06 2.77 1.98
C GLN A 42 5.54 1.34 1.95
N ARG A 43 6.43 0.36 2.14
CA ARG A 43 6.02 -1.04 2.29
C ARG A 43 5.41 -1.24 3.67
N LEU A 44 4.18 -1.74 3.71
CA LEU A 44 3.62 -2.39 4.88
C LEU A 44 3.93 -3.89 4.75
N GLY A 45 4.86 -4.39 5.57
CA GLY A 45 5.26 -5.79 5.56
C GLY A 45 4.42 -6.65 6.50
N GLU A 46 4.72 -7.94 6.52
CA GLU A 46 4.03 -8.93 7.35
C GLU A 46 4.13 -8.58 8.85
N MET A 47 5.26 -8.05 9.30
CA MET A 47 5.44 -7.65 10.70
C MET A 47 4.55 -6.47 11.08
N GLU A 48 4.39 -5.49 10.19
CA GLU A 48 3.50 -4.36 10.43
C GLU A 48 2.02 -4.76 10.36
N VAL A 49 1.67 -5.73 9.49
CA VAL A 49 0.34 -6.34 9.47
C VAL A 49 0.04 -7.00 10.82
N TRP A 50 0.96 -7.82 11.35
CA TRP A 50 0.78 -8.44 12.67
C TRP A 50 0.61 -7.41 13.78
N ALA A 51 1.33 -6.30 13.72
CA ALA A 51 1.17 -5.22 14.69
C ALA A 51 -0.26 -4.65 14.66
N MET A 52 -0.82 -4.39 13.47
CA MET A 52 -2.18 -3.89 13.29
C MET A 52 -3.24 -4.89 13.75
N GLU A 53 -3.04 -6.17 13.47
CA GLU A 53 -3.89 -7.28 13.93
C GLU A 53 -3.90 -7.36 15.46
N ALA A 54 -2.73 -7.26 16.11
CA ALA A 54 -2.62 -7.29 17.56
C ALA A 54 -3.36 -6.11 18.23
N TYR A 55 -3.40 -4.94 17.58
CA TYR A 55 -4.20 -3.80 18.04
C TYR A 55 -5.71 -3.97 17.79
N GLY A 56 -6.13 -4.97 17.02
CA GLY A 56 -7.53 -5.13 16.60
C GLY A 56 -7.99 -4.07 15.59
N ALA A 57 -7.05 -3.45 14.86
CA ALA A 57 -7.33 -2.34 13.95
C ALA A 57 -7.82 -2.83 12.58
N SER A 58 -8.94 -3.58 12.54
CA SER A 58 -9.46 -4.26 11.34
C SER A 58 -9.70 -3.31 10.16
N ASN A 59 -10.38 -2.18 10.40
CA ASN A 59 -10.74 -1.24 9.33
C ASN A 59 -9.51 -0.54 8.76
N ALA A 60 -8.54 -0.20 9.62
CA ALA A 60 -7.31 0.42 9.18
C ALA A 60 -6.43 -0.58 8.40
N LEU A 61 -6.37 -1.84 8.84
CA LEU A 61 -5.69 -2.90 8.11
C LEU A 61 -6.34 -3.14 6.73
N GLN A 62 -7.67 -3.24 6.69
CA GLN A 62 -8.41 -3.36 5.44
C GLN A 62 -8.13 -2.19 4.51
N GLU A 63 -8.14 -0.95 5.02
CA GLU A 63 -7.83 0.26 4.25
C GLU A 63 -6.42 0.21 3.64
N PHE A 64 -5.42 -0.23 4.41
CA PHE A 64 -4.05 -0.41 3.92
C PHE A 64 -3.94 -1.46 2.82
N LEU A 65 -4.65 -2.59 2.96
CA LEU A 65 -4.58 -3.70 2.02
C LEU A 65 -5.40 -3.48 0.75
N THR A 66 -6.38 -2.57 0.76
CA THR A 66 -7.31 -2.35 -0.36
C THR A 66 -7.11 -0.96 -0.98
N VAL A 67 -7.89 0.02 -0.52
CA VAL A 67 -8.04 1.36 -1.10
C VAL A 67 -6.76 2.20 -1.09
N LYS A 68 -5.79 1.90 -0.20
CA LYS A 68 -4.46 2.53 -0.19
C LYS A 68 -3.40 1.79 -1.03
N SER A 69 -3.71 0.59 -1.51
CA SER A 69 -2.76 -0.28 -2.21
C SER A 69 -3.18 -0.54 -3.65
N ASP A 70 -4.02 -1.56 -3.89
CA ASP A 70 -4.26 -2.17 -5.20
C ASP A 70 -5.74 -2.27 -5.61
N ASP A 71 -6.68 -1.83 -4.77
CA ASP A 71 -8.07 -1.67 -5.19
C ASP A 71 -8.21 -0.45 -6.12
N VAL A 72 -8.22 -0.70 -7.43
CA VAL A 72 -8.22 0.34 -8.47
C VAL A 72 -9.48 1.20 -8.44
N VAL A 73 -10.63 0.59 -8.16
CA VAL A 73 -11.92 1.29 -8.14
C VAL A 73 -12.07 2.00 -6.80
N GLY A 74 -11.79 1.32 -5.69
CA GLY A 74 -11.89 1.85 -4.34
C GLY A 74 -10.97 3.05 -4.11
N ARG A 75 -9.72 3.03 -4.60
CA ARG A 75 -8.79 4.17 -4.46
C ARG A 75 -9.28 5.43 -5.18
N THR A 76 -9.91 5.25 -6.36
CA THR A 76 -10.44 6.37 -7.15
C THR A 76 -11.65 6.99 -6.45
N ARG A 77 -12.57 6.14 -5.97
CA ARG A 77 -13.74 6.57 -5.18
C ARG A 77 -13.32 7.27 -3.89
N MET A 78 -12.34 6.72 -3.18
CA MET A 78 -11.84 7.29 -1.94
C MET A 78 -11.24 8.69 -2.17
N TYR A 79 -10.48 8.87 -3.26
CA TYR A 79 -9.97 10.19 -3.61
C TYR A 79 -11.11 11.19 -3.88
N GLU A 80 -12.12 10.80 -4.65
CA GLU A 80 -13.29 11.65 -4.89
C GLU A 80 -14.08 11.96 -3.61
N ALA A 81 -14.24 10.98 -2.73
CA ALA A 81 -14.93 11.13 -1.46
C ALA A 81 -14.21 12.14 -0.55
N ILE A 82 -12.88 12.02 -0.43
CA ILE A 82 -12.05 12.97 0.33
C ILE A 82 -12.20 14.40 -0.23
N VAL A 83 -12.22 14.56 -1.56
CA VAL A 83 -12.42 15.88 -2.20
C VAL A 83 -13.83 16.43 -1.94
N LYS A 84 -14.85 15.58 -1.89
CA LYS A 84 -16.24 15.95 -1.58
C LYS A 84 -16.52 16.13 -0.09
N GLY A 85 -15.61 15.72 0.79
CA GLY A 85 -15.79 15.70 2.24
C GLY A 85 -16.67 14.55 2.75
N ASP A 86 -16.90 13.52 1.94
CA ASP A 86 -17.56 12.28 2.37
C ASP A 86 -16.51 11.30 2.90
N LEU A 87 -16.83 10.62 4.01
CA LEU A 87 -15.94 9.69 4.72
C LEU A 87 -16.35 8.23 4.52
N ASN A 88 -17.26 7.94 3.59
CA ASN A 88 -17.65 6.57 3.28
C ASN A 88 -16.49 5.79 2.65
N LEU A 89 -16.14 4.68 3.32
CA LEU A 89 -15.12 3.75 2.87
C LEU A 89 -15.79 2.45 2.43
N GLU A 90 -15.75 2.19 1.13
CA GLU A 90 -16.17 0.93 0.52
C GLU A 90 -14.94 0.25 -0.07
N ALA A 91 -14.45 -0.79 0.62
CA ALA A 91 -13.34 -1.60 0.16
C ALA A 91 -13.85 -2.72 -0.75
N GLY A 92 -13.25 -2.83 -1.95
CA GLY A 92 -13.52 -3.91 -2.89
C GLY A 92 -12.54 -5.09 -2.75
N LEU A 93 -12.55 -5.95 -3.78
CA LEU A 93 -11.58 -7.03 -3.89
C LEU A 93 -10.21 -6.50 -4.37
N PRO A 94 -9.10 -6.81 -3.68
CA PRO A 94 -7.75 -6.47 -4.13
C PRO A 94 -7.42 -7.07 -5.50
N GLU A 95 -6.75 -6.29 -6.36
CA GLU A 95 -6.28 -6.83 -7.65
C GLU A 95 -5.19 -7.89 -7.48
N SER A 96 -4.37 -7.82 -6.42
CA SER A 96 -3.40 -8.88 -6.12
C SER A 96 -4.06 -10.25 -5.93
N PHE A 97 -5.27 -10.30 -5.38
CA PHE A 97 -6.03 -11.54 -5.22
C PHE A 97 -6.50 -12.08 -6.58
N ASN A 98 -6.96 -11.21 -7.49
CA ASN A 98 -7.31 -11.59 -8.85
C ASN A 98 -6.09 -12.14 -9.62
N VAL A 99 -4.94 -11.47 -9.48
CA VAL A 99 -3.67 -11.93 -10.07
C VAL A 99 -3.32 -13.32 -9.53
N MET A 100 -3.42 -13.54 -8.22
CA MET A 100 -3.16 -14.85 -7.60
C MET A 100 -4.06 -15.95 -8.18
N ILE A 101 -5.37 -15.71 -8.34
CA ILE A 101 -6.28 -16.68 -8.96
C ILE A 101 -5.84 -17.01 -10.39
N LYS A 102 -5.47 -16.00 -11.17
CA LYS A 102 -5.01 -16.20 -12.56
C LYS A 102 -3.69 -16.96 -12.63
N GLU A 103 -2.77 -16.72 -11.69
CA GLU A 103 -1.53 -17.46 -11.58
C GLU A 103 -1.75 -18.93 -11.21
N LEU A 104 -2.70 -19.24 -10.32
CA LEU A 104 -3.10 -20.62 -10.01
C LEU A 104 -3.75 -21.31 -11.22
N GLN A 105 -4.65 -20.62 -11.92
CA GLN A 105 -5.31 -21.14 -13.13
C GLN A 105 -4.28 -21.44 -14.25
N ALA A 106 -3.22 -20.64 -14.36
CA ALA A 106 -2.13 -20.89 -15.31
C ALA A 106 -1.35 -22.19 -15.02
N LEU A 107 -1.42 -22.69 -13.78
CA LEU A 107 -0.82 -23.95 -13.35
C LEU A 107 -1.82 -25.14 -13.41
N CYS A 108 -2.94 -24.97 -14.10
CA CYS A 108 -4.03 -25.95 -14.16
C CYS A 108 -4.68 -26.25 -12.80
N LEU A 109 -4.62 -25.30 -11.85
CA LEU A 109 -5.36 -25.36 -10.59
C LEU A 109 -6.61 -24.50 -10.72
N ASP A 110 -7.78 -25.13 -10.61
CA ASP A 110 -9.05 -24.43 -10.67
C ASP A 110 -9.42 -23.88 -9.28
N ALA A 111 -9.60 -22.56 -9.20
CA ALA A 111 -9.94 -21.85 -7.98
C ALA A 111 -11.08 -20.89 -8.29
N GLU A 112 -12.21 -21.10 -7.63
CA GLU A 112 -13.44 -20.33 -7.79
C GLU A 112 -13.89 -19.71 -6.47
N LEU A 113 -14.40 -18.48 -6.54
CA LEU A 113 -15.01 -17.80 -5.41
C LEU A 113 -16.46 -18.27 -5.29
N ILE A 114 -16.76 -19.01 -4.22
CA ILE A 114 -18.10 -19.53 -3.96
C ILE A 114 -18.85 -18.52 -3.09
N GLU A 115 -19.98 -18.01 -3.59
CA GLU A 115 -20.89 -17.20 -2.77
C GLU A 115 -21.72 -18.11 -1.85
N SER A 116 -21.74 -17.81 -0.56
CA SER A 116 -22.72 -18.42 0.35
C SER A 116 -24.08 -17.76 0.11
N LYS A 117 -25.10 -18.57 -0.15
CA LYS A 117 -26.51 -18.13 -0.20
C LYS A 117 -26.98 -17.56 1.13
#